data_AF-A0A2Z5QZ38-F1
#
_entry.id   AF-A0A2Z5QZ38-F1
#
_cell.length_a   1.000
_cell.length_b   1.000
_cell.length_c   1.000
_cell.angle_alpha   90.00
_cell.angle_beta   90.00
_cell.angle_gamma   90.00
#
_symmetry.space_group_name_H-M   'P 1'
#
loop_
_entity.id
_entity.type
_entity.pdbx_description
1 polymer ?
#
loop_
_entity_poly.entity_id
_entity_poly.type
_entity_poly.pdbx_seq_one_letter_code
_entity_poly.pdbx_strand_id
1 'polypeptide(L)'
;MVAVVDMAVVTMLGVWLFGVPFNGSLWLFSLAALIFLFVVLGIGVFISSISQNTGQAIQMAILFMVPQVLLSGLIFPLTSMPLGVRWIGYALPLTWFREIAQGIMLRSVTLEGIWLPFVILAAMAVVVFGAATARMRYILTHGGAR
;
A
#
# COMPACT_ATOMS: atom_id res chain seq x y z
N MET A 1 -7.13 -0.94 -14.04
CA MET A 1 -6.44 -1.32 -15.30
C MET A 1 -5.09 -0.60 -15.39
N VAL A 2 -5.06 0.74 -15.42
CA VAL A 2 -3.81 1.53 -15.49
C VAL A 2 -2.78 1.16 -14.40
N ALA A 3 -3.19 1.09 -13.13
CA ALA A 3 -2.26 0.79 -12.03
C ALA A 3 -1.64 -0.63 -12.07
N VAL A 4 -2.35 -1.61 -12.63
CA VAL A 4 -1.81 -2.97 -12.81
C VAL A 4 -0.77 -2.97 -13.92
N VAL A 5 -1.01 -2.21 -14.99
CA VAL A 5 -0.06 -2.03 -16.09
C VAL A 5 1.19 -1.30 -15.60
N ASP A 6 1.04 -0.22 -14.83
CA ASP A 6 2.16 0.50 -14.21
C ASP A 6 3.00 -0.42 -13.32
N MET A 7 2.36 -1.23 -12.48
CA MET A 7 3.04 -2.20 -11.63
C MET A 7 3.84 -3.22 -12.45
N ALA A 8 3.27 -3.73 -13.55
CA ALA A 8 3.95 -4.67 -14.43
C ALA A 8 5.16 -4.01 -15.14
N VAL A 9 4.98 -2.79 -15.66
CA VAL A 9 6.03 -2.02 -16.34
C VAL A 9 7.17 -1.68 -15.39
N VAL A 10 6.88 -1.17 -14.20
CA VAL A 10 7.89 -0.83 -13.19
C VAL A 10 8.66 -2.06 -12.74
N THR A 11 7.98 -3.21 -12.57
CA THR A 11 8.65 -4.46 -12.21
C THR A 11 9.58 -4.94 -13.33
N MET A 12 9.12 -4.91 -14.59
CA MET A 12 9.90 -5.35 -15.74
C MET A 12 11.12 -4.45 -15.98
N LEU A 13 10.94 -3.12 -15.92
CA LEU A 13 12.03 -2.16 -16.02
C LEU A 13 13.01 -2.26 -14.84
N GLY A 14 12.52 -2.49 -13.62
CA GLY A 14 13.37 -2.71 -12.45
C GLY A 14 14.31 -3.90 -12.60
N VAL A 15 13.82 -5.01 -13.16
CA VAL A 15 14.65 -6.22 -13.40
C VAL A 15 15.58 -6.04 -14.59
N TRP A 16 15.07 -5.56 -15.73
CA TRP A 16 15.83 -5.53 -16.99
C TRP A 16 16.77 -4.33 -17.11
N LEU A 17 16.37 -3.15 -16.64
CA LEU A 17 17.14 -1.91 -16.82
C LEU A 17 18.10 -1.64 -15.66
N PHE A 18 17.68 -1.97 -14.43
CA PHE A 18 18.45 -1.68 -13.22
C PHE A 18 19.17 -2.91 -12.64
N GLY A 19 18.99 -4.10 -13.23
CA GLY A 19 19.66 -5.33 -12.81
C GLY A 19 19.37 -5.70 -11.36
N VAL A 20 18.24 -5.25 -10.80
CA VAL A 20 17.91 -5.48 -9.40
C VAL A 20 17.74 -7.00 -9.22
N PRO A 21 18.55 -7.65 -8.36
CA PRO A 21 18.52 -9.09 -8.22
C PRO A 21 17.12 -9.48 -7.73
N PHE A 22 16.38 -10.19 -8.56
CA PHE A 22 15.10 -10.76 -8.16
C PHE A 22 15.38 -12.17 -7.64
N ASN A 23 15.97 -12.25 -6.44
CA ASN A 23 16.42 -13.54 -5.90
C ASN A 23 15.26 -14.38 -5.32
N GLY A 24 14.10 -13.79 -5.11
CA GLY A 24 12.90 -14.46 -4.61
C GLY A 24 11.82 -14.71 -5.66
N SER A 25 10.65 -15.19 -5.23
CA SER A 25 9.54 -15.54 -6.11
C SER A 25 8.84 -14.30 -6.69
N LEU A 26 8.88 -14.16 -8.03
CA LEU A 26 8.19 -13.10 -8.76
C LEU A 26 6.66 -13.17 -8.61
N TRP A 27 6.12 -14.38 -8.47
CA TRP A 27 4.69 -14.58 -8.17
C TRP A 27 4.32 -14.01 -6.81
N LEU A 28 5.16 -14.25 -5.80
CA LEU A 28 4.90 -13.80 -4.44
C LEU A 28 5.00 -12.28 -4.31
N PHE A 29 5.97 -11.68 -4.99
CA PHE A 29 6.08 -10.23 -5.10
C PHE A 29 4.85 -9.63 -5.80
N SER A 30 4.46 -10.19 -6.94
CA SER A 30 3.30 -9.72 -7.70
C SER A 30 2.02 -9.80 -6.87
N LEU A 31 1.84 -10.89 -6.11
CA LEU A 31 0.69 -11.04 -5.23
C LEU A 31 0.69 -9.99 -4.10
N ALA A 32 1.83 -9.78 -3.44
CA ALA A 32 1.95 -8.76 -2.39
C ALA A 32 1.69 -7.34 -2.92
N ALA A 33 2.22 -7.02 -4.10
CA ALA A 33 2.03 -5.73 -4.74
C ALA A 33 0.58 -5.53 -5.21
N LEU A 34 -0.10 -6.58 -5.66
CA LEU A 34 -1.53 -6.55 -5.98
C LEU A 34 -2.36 -6.29 -4.71
N ILE A 35 -2.07 -6.96 -3.59
CA ILE A 35 -2.73 -6.70 -2.30
C ILE A 35 -2.49 -5.25 -1.86
N PHE A 36 -1.25 -4.76 -1.92
CA PHE A 36 -0.93 -3.37 -1.61
C PHE A 36 -1.71 -2.39 -2.48
N LEU A 37 -1.82 -2.67 -3.79
CA LEU A 37 -2.60 -1.87 -4.72
C LEU A 37 -4.08 -1.78 -4.29
N PHE A 38 -4.70 -2.88 -3.85
CA PHE A 38 -6.07 -2.85 -3.33
C PHE A 38 -6.21 -1.95 -2.10
N VAL A 39 -5.23 -1.97 -1.19
CA VAL A 39 -5.22 -1.07 -0.02
C VAL A 39 -5.17 0.39 -0.47
N VAL A 40 -4.21 0.74 -1.32
CA VAL A 40 -4.00 2.15 -1.74
C VAL A 40 -5.19 2.67 -2.54
N LEU A 41 -5.77 1.84 -3.42
CA LEU A 41 -6.98 2.20 -4.16
C LEU A 41 -8.16 2.41 -3.22
N GLY A 42 -8.35 1.53 -2.23
CA GLY A 42 -9.41 1.69 -1.24
C GLY A 42 -9.26 2.98 -0.42
N ILE A 43 -8.03 3.34 -0.02
CA ILE A 43 -7.74 4.63 0.63
C ILE A 43 -8.07 5.79 -0.29
N GLY A 44 -7.66 5.74 -1.56
CA GLY A 44 -7.94 6.79 -2.55
C GLY A 44 -9.44 6.98 -2.77
N VAL A 45 -10.21 5.90 -2.90
CA VAL A 45 -11.68 5.93 -3.00
C VAL A 45 -12.28 6.51 -1.72
N PHE A 46 -11.79 6.11 -0.55
CA PHE A 46 -12.28 6.63 0.73
C PHE A 46 -12.06 8.14 0.84
N ILE A 47 -10.84 8.63 0.56
CA ILE A 47 -10.50 10.06 0.53
C ILE A 47 -11.42 10.81 -0.45
N SER A 48 -11.59 10.28 -1.66
CA SER A 48 -12.48 10.88 -2.66
C SER A 48 -13.93 10.96 -2.16
N SER A 49 -14.42 9.91 -1.49
CA SER A 49 -15.81 9.83 -1.01
C SER A 49 -16.16 10.77 0.15
N ILE A 50 -15.16 11.28 0.87
CA ILE A 50 -15.34 12.25 1.97
C ILE A 50 -14.96 13.67 1.56
N SER A 51 -14.35 13.84 0.38
CA SER A 51 -13.96 15.14 -0.16
C SER A 51 -15.15 15.86 -0.77
N GLN A 52 -15.24 17.16 -0.56
CA GLN A 52 -16.27 18.00 -1.18
C GLN A 52 -15.85 18.51 -2.57
N ASN A 53 -14.55 18.51 -2.87
CA ASN A 53 -14.01 18.92 -4.16
C ASN A 53 -12.65 18.26 -4.44
N THR A 54 -12.19 18.35 -5.69
CA THR A 54 -10.92 17.77 -6.16
C THR A 54 -9.71 18.32 -5.42
N GLY A 55 -9.68 19.61 -5.10
CA GLY A 55 -8.57 20.24 -4.38
C GLY A 55 -8.37 19.66 -2.98
N GLN A 56 -9.47 19.46 -2.24
CA GLN A 56 -9.47 18.83 -0.93
C GLN A 56 -9.00 17.37 -1.01
N ALA A 57 -9.45 16.62 -2.02
CA ALA A 57 -9.02 15.24 -2.24
C ALA A 57 -7.50 15.15 -2.46
N ILE A 58 -6.95 16.03 -3.28
CA ILE A 58 -5.51 16.11 -3.54
C ILE A 58 -4.74 16.45 -2.25
N GLN A 59 -5.19 17.46 -1.49
CA GLN A 59 -4.54 17.85 -0.24
C GLN A 59 -4.54 16.71 0.79
N MET A 60 -5.66 15.99 0.95
CA MET A 60 -5.74 14.84 1.85
C MET A 60 -4.86 13.67 1.37
N ALA A 61 -4.80 13.43 0.05
CA ALA A 61 -3.91 12.41 -0.51
C ALA A 61 -2.43 12.73 -0.23
N ILE A 62 -2.02 14.00 -0.39
CA ILE A 62 -0.66 14.45 -0.06
C ILE A 62 -0.39 14.31 1.45
N LEU A 63 -1.32 14.76 2.29
CA LEU A 63 -1.20 14.66 3.75
C LEU A 63 -1.12 13.20 4.22
N PHE A 64 -1.67 12.25 3.48
CA PHE A 64 -1.52 10.83 3.75
C PHE A 64 -0.20 10.27 3.19
N MET A 65 0.12 10.59 1.94
CA MET A 65 1.28 10.05 1.22
C MET A 65 2.61 10.49 1.84
N VAL A 66 2.76 11.77 2.19
CA VAL A 66 4.04 12.30 2.68
C VAL A 66 4.45 11.64 4.01
N PRO A 67 3.61 11.61 5.06
CA PRO A 67 3.92 10.88 6.28
C PRO A 67 4.09 9.39 6.03
N GLN A 68 3.31 8.80 5.12
CA GLN A 68 3.45 7.39 4.77
C GLN A 68 4.87 7.06 4.29
N VAL A 69 5.41 7.85 3.36
CA VAL A 69 6.76 7.62 2.85
C VAL A 69 7.82 7.85 3.93
N LEU A 70 7.70 8.91 4.73
CA LEU A 70 8.66 9.24 5.79
C LEU A 70 8.69 8.21 6.92
N LEU A 71 7.52 7.72 7.34
CA LEU A 71 7.36 6.87 8.52
C LEU A 71 7.35 5.36 8.20
N SER A 72 7.33 4.98 6.93
CA SER A 72 7.26 3.56 6.51
C SER A 72 8.55 2.75 6.67
N GLY A 73 9.64 3.39 7.10
CA GLY A 73 10.94 2.73 7.13
C GLY A 73 11.72 2.82 5.82
N LEU A 74 11.16 3.53 4.82
CA LEU A 74 11.76 3.69 3.50
C LEU A 74 12.87 4.75 3.51
N ILE A 75 12.61 5.91 4.11
CA ILE A 75 13.60 7.00 4.26
C ILE A 75 14.35 6.88 5.59
N PHE A 76 13.61 6.77 6.69
CA PHE A 76 14.18 6.66 8.04
C PHE A 76 13.94 5.26 8.60
N PRO A 77 14.94 4.57 9.18
CA PRO A 77 14.75 3.24 9.71
C PRO A 77 13.72 3.22 10.85
N LEU A 78 12.76 2.28 10.79
CA LEU A 78 11.72 2.14 11.82
C LEU A 78 12.29 1.88 13.23
N THR A 79 13.44 1.22 13.32
CA THR A 79 14.13 0.91 14.57
C THR A 79 14.72 2.13 15.26
N SER A 80 14.99 3.20 14.50
CA SER A 80 15.52 4.46 15.01
C SER A 80 14.43 5.41 15.52
N MET A 81 13.15 5.09 15.27
CA MET A 81 12.03 5.93 15.66
C MET A 81 11.63 5.67 17.13
N PRO A 82 11.27 6.72 17.89
CA PRO A 82 10.66 6.56 19.22
C PRO A 82 9.38 5.71 19.13
N LEU A 83 9.10 4.96 20.20
CA LEU A 83 7.95 4.04 20.28
C LEU A 83 6.64 4.68 19.80
N GLY A 84 6.32 5.90 20.24
CA GLY A 84 5.08 6.58 19.86
C GLY A 84 4.91 6.80 18.36
N VAL A 85 5.99 7.21 17.67
CA VAL A 85 5.97 7.45 16.21
C VAL A 85 6.00 6.13 15.45
N ARG A 86 6.70 5.12 15.99
CA ARG A 86 6.82 3.81 15.37
C ARG A 86 5.48 3.10 15.20
N TRP A 87 4.54 3.29 16.14
CA TRP A 87 3.17 2.77 16.01
C TRP A 87 2.42 3.33 14.81
N ILE A 88 2.63 4.61 14.49
CA ILE A 88 2.06 5.24 13.28
C ILE A 88 2.64 4.57 12.04
N GLY A 89 3.95 4.32 12.02
CA GLY A 89 4.62 3.53 10.98
C GLY A 89 3.94 2.18 10.74
N TYR A 90 3.63 1.43 11.79
CA TYR A 90 2.97 0.12 11.66
C TYR A 90 1.51 0.18 11.18
N ALA A 91 0.83 1.32 11.31
CA ALA A 91 -0.50 1.53 10.75
C ALA A 91 -0.48 1.79 9.22
N LEU A 92 0.68 2.05 8.64
CA LEU A 92 0.82 2.44 7.24
C LEU A 92 1.06 1.21 6.34
N PRO A 93 0.31 1.04 5.24
CA PRO A 93 0.44 -0.13 4.38
C PRO A 93 1.79 -0.20 3.66
N LEU A 94 2.42 0.95 3.40
CA LEU A 94 3.73 1.01 2.75
C LEU A 94 4.81 0.36 3.61
N THR A 95 4.70 0.38 4.94
CA THR A 95 5.66 -0.25 5.85
C THR A 95 5.76 -1.75 5.60
N TRP A 96 4.60 -2.41 5.54
CA TRP A 96 4.51 -3.85 5.33
C TRP A 96 4.89 -4.25 3.91
N PHE A 97 4.46 -3.48 2.91
CA PHE A 97 4.86 -3.72 1.52
C PHE A 97 6.38 -3.55 1.32
N ARG A 98 6.99 -2.51 1.92
CA ARG A 98 8.45 -2.29 1.88
C ARG A 98 9.20 -3.48 2.45
N GLU A 99 8.75 -4.02 3.58
CA GLU A 99 9.37 -5.16 4.24
C GLU A 99 9.30 -6.43 3.37
N ILE A 100 8.14 -6.69 2.75
CA ILE A 100 7.96 -7.80 1.79
C ILE A 100 8.86 -7.61 0.57
N ALA A 101 8.82 -6.42 -0.05
CA ALA A 101 9.58 -6.11 -1.26
C ALA A 101 11.10 -6.26 -1.03
N GLN A 102 11.61 -5.68 0.06
CA GLN A 102 13.03 -5.83 0.42
C GLN A 102 13.40 -7.28 0.76
N GLY A 103 12.52 -8.03 1.43
CA GLY A 103 12.73 -9.45 1.70
C GLY A 103 12.88 -10.26 0.40
N ILE A 104 11.90 -10.16 -0.49
CA ILE A 104 11.87 -10.94 -1.73
C ILE A 104 13.02 -10.56 -2.67
N MET A 105 13.28 -9.26 -2.85
CA MET A 105 14.28 -8.78 -3.80
C MET A 105 15.70 -9.01 -3.27
N LEU A 106 15.98 -8.64 -2.02
CA LEU A 106 17.37 -8.57 -1.52
C LEU A 106 17.83 -9.82 -0.77
N ARG A 107 16.91 -10.60 -0.19
CA ARG A 107 17.26 -11.65 0.79
C ARG A 107 16.78 -13.06 0.42
N SER A 108 16.21 -13.25 -0.78
CA SER A 108 15.67 -14.54 -1.25
C SER A 108 14.78 -15.26 -0.23
N VAL A 109 14.06 -14.50 0.60
CA VAL A 109 13.30 -15.07 1.71
C VAL A 109 12.08 -15.80 1.16
N THR A 110 11.81 -16.99 1.70
CA THR A 110 10.59 -17.74 1.42
C THR A 110 9.38 -17.11 2.13
N LEU A 111 8.17 -17.58 1.78
CA LEU A 111 6.91 -17.14 2.40
C LEU A 111 6.98 -17.18 3.95
N GLU A 112 7.66 -18.17 4.52
CA GLU A 112 7.83 -18.32 5.97
C GLU A 112 8.58 -17.17 6.64
N GLY A 113 9.42 -16.43 5.93
CA GLY A 113 10.10 -15.27 6.50
C GLY A 113 9.33 -13.96 6.33
N ILE A 114 8.28 -13.94 5.51
CA ILE A 114 7.47 -12.75 5.22
C ILE A 114 5.97 -12.95 5.49
N TRP A 115 5.58 -14.06 6.11
CA TRP A 115 4.16 -14.39 6.32
C TRP A 115 3.46 -13.33 7.17
N LEU A 116 4.11 -12.81 8.21
CA LEU A 116 3.53 -11.80 9.10
C LEU A 116 3.23 -10.48 8.36
N PRO A 117 4.20 -9.83 7.69
CA PRO A 117 3.91 -8.60 6.94
C PRO A 117 2.90 -8.86 5.81
N PHE A 118 2.92 -10.05 5.20
CA PHE A 118 1.97 -10.43 4.16
C PHE A 118 0.53 -10.55 4.68
N VAL A 119 0.32 -11.22 5.82
CA VAL A 119 -0.99 -11.36 6.46
C VAL A 119 -1.52 -10.01 6.93
N ILE A 120 -0.66 -9.16 7.52
CA ILE A 120 -1.08 -7.83 7.96
C ILE A 120 -1.52 -6.98 6.76
N LEU A 121 -0.75 -6.99 5.68
CA LEU A 121 -1.10 -6.27 4.46
C LEU A 121 -2.42 -6.80 3.83
N ALA A 122 -2.62 -8.12 3.84
CA ALA A 122 -3.88 -8.74 3.39
C ALA A 122 -5.07 -8.34 4.27
N ALA A 123 -4.90 -8.32 5.59
CA ALA A 123 -5.93 -7.85 6.52
C ALA A 123 -6.28 -6.37 6.28
N MET A 124 -5.28 -5.52 6.05
CA MET A 124 -5.50 -4.13 5.68
C MET A 124 -6.28 -4.00 4.37
N ALA A 125 -6.01 -4.84 3.38
CA ALA A 125 -6.75 -4.84 2.11
C ALA A 125 -8.22 -5.15 2.34
N VAL A 126 -8.54 -6.18 3.13
CA VAL A 126 -9.93 -6.53 3.47
C VAL A 126 -10.63 -5.40 4.21
N VAL A 127 -9.98 -4.80 5.21
CA VAL A 127 -10.57 -3.71 6.03
C VAL A 127 -10.84 -2.47 5.18
N VAL A 128 -9.83 -2.00 4.44
CA VAL A 128 -9.94 -0.75 3.66
C VAL A 128 -10.89 -0.94 2.48
N PHE A 129 -10.81 -2.06 1.77
CA PHE A 129 -11.69 -2.32 0.65
C PHE A 129 -13.13 -2.57 1.11
N GLY A 130 -13.32 -3.27 2.24
CA GLY A 130 -14.61 -3.41 2.90
C GLY A 130 -15.21 -2.06 3.29
N ALA A 131 -14.41 -1.17 3.88
CA ALA A 131 -14.84 0.19 4.22
C ALA A 131 -15.20 1.01 2.97
N ALA A 132 -14.38 0.96 1.92
CA ALA A 132 -14.61 1.68 0.67
C ALA A 132 -15.90 1.20 -0.03
N THR A 133 -16.11 -0.11 -0.12
CA THR A 133 -17.32 -0.69 -0.73
C THR A 133 -18.57 -0.41 0.10
N ALA A 134 -18.50 -0.51 1.43
CA ALA A 134 -19.61 -0.16 2.32
C ALA A 134 -19.98 1.33 2.20
N ARG A 135 -18.98 2.23 2.16
CA ARG A 135 -19.19 3.67 2.01
C ARG A 135 -19.82 4.00 0.65
N MET A 136 -19.34 3.39 -0.42
CA MET A 136 -19.88 3.61 -1.77
C MET A 136 -21.34 3.13 -1.86
N ARG A 137 -21.67 2.00 -1.24
CA ARG A 137 -23.06 1.51 -1.12
C ARG A 137 -23.93 2.45 -0.27
N TYR A 138 -23.41 2.99 0.82
CA TYR A 138 -24.14 3.94 1.67
C TYR A 138 -24.46 5.23 0.89
N ILE A 139 -23.49 5.77 0.15
CA ILE A 139 -23.70 6.97 -0.70
C ILE A 139 -24.76 6.69 -1.77
N LEU A 140 -24.77 5.51 -2.40
CA LEU A 140 -25.75 5.19 -3.45
C LEU A 140 -27.17 4.94 -2.90
N THR A 141 -27.29 4.43 -1.67
CA THR A 141 -28.60 4.13 -1.05
C THR A 141 -29.23 5.31 -0.31
N HIS A 142 -28.42 6.25 0.19
CA HIS A 142 -28.88 7.41 0.96
C HIS A 142 -28.59 8.76 0.28
N GLY A 143 -27.86 8.76 -0.85
CA GLY A 143 -27.48 9.96 -1.61
C GLY A 143 -28.40 10.30 -2.78
N GLY A 144 -29.52 9.59 -2.96
CA GLY A 144 -30.60 10.00 -3.85
C GLY A 144 -31.42 11.17 -3.28
N ALA A 145 -30.75 12.27 -2.95
CA ALA A 145 -31.35 13.58 -2.66
C ALA A 145 -30.25 14.63 -2.40
N ARG A 146 -29.36 14.88 -3.36
CA ARG A 146 -28.62 16.15 -3.47
C ARG A 146 -28.40 16.49 -4.93
#